data_AF-A0A6M3JY90-F1
#
_entry.id   AF-A0A6M3JY90-F1
#
_cell.length_a   1.000
_cell.length_b   1.000
_cell.length_c   1.000
_cell.angle_alpha   90.00
_cell.angle_beta   90.00
_cell.angle_gamma   90.00
#
_symmetry.space_group_name_H-M   'P 1'
#
loop_
_entity.id
_entity.type
_entity.pdbx_description
1 polymer ?
#
loop_
_entity_poly.entity_id
_entity_poly.type
_entity_poly.pdbx_seq_one_letter_code
_entity_poly.pdbx_strand_id
1 'polypeptide(L)'
;MAVTLADHAATAANEGKLVLSEIALWALEQSPVLQILPWATNPELAVQITAWASLPTIGTRKVNASFSESTGKYEQKIEDKYIFGHYIDVDTVIATANPNARQNQRKASAKAMSFKFNDMFINGDPASDEFKGLSKRVDDANTAGYTDQYFNGGSATAGRGVIYDSTEQHHFLDMIAKTIEVTAEANPDALFMNSKLYLCVESATRRTSLLNQTKDMFGRIINMYGTVPIYKLGPISAFSTTLILPNSEVLNSGADETSIYACKFSEEEYLWGMQQKPMEVIDHGRISSASVYRDEVQWVIGIAVNNPRSVTRAYGFVADNGAS
;
A
#
# COMPACT_ATOMS: atom_id res chain seq x y z
N MET A 1 1.35 -19.97 2.09
CA MET A 1 0.51 -19.79 0.88
C MET A 1 -0.26 -18.53 1.11
N ALA A 2 0.29 -17.43 0.61
CA ALA A 2 -0.35 -16.15 0.65
C ALA A 2 -1.66 -16.19 -0.14
N VAL A 3 -2.69 -15.64 0.46
CA VAL A 3 -4.03 -15.54 -0.11
C VAL A 3 -4.46 -14.08 -0.03
N THR A 4 -5.21 -13.63 -1.01
CA THR A 4 -5.73 -12.26 -0.99
C THR A 4 -6.88 -12.18 0.00
N LEU A 5 -7.19 -10.96 0.48
CA LEU A 5 -8.36 -10.78 1.34
C LEU A 5 -9.67 -11.14 0.60
N ALA A 6 -9.69 -11.09 -0.73
CA ALA A 6 -10.81 -11.54 -1.54
C ALA A 6 -11.04 -13.06 -1.43
N ASP A 7 -9.96 -13.85 -1.49
CA ASP A 7 -10.02 -15.31 -1.33
C ASP A 7 -10.48 -15.69 0.09
N HIS A 8 -10.03 -14.92 1.09
CA HIS A 8 -10.49 -15.06 2.47
C HIS A 8 -11.98 -14.74 2.62
N ALA A 9 -12.47 -13.68 1.99
CA ALA A 9 -13.89 -13.34 2.01
C ALA A 9 -14.74 -14.46 1.37
N ALA A 10 -14.32 -14.99 0.22
CA ALA A 10 -15.00 -16.10 -0.44
C ALA A 10 -15.01 -17.37 0.43
N THR A 11 -13.90 -17.67 1.10
CA THR A 11 -13.82 -18.81 2.04
C THR A 11 -14.75 -18.62 3.24
N ALA A 12 -14.79 -17.41 3.81
CA ALA A 12 -15.69 -17.10 4.93
C ALA A 12 -17.18 -17.21 4.55
N ALA A 13 -17.55 -16.85 3.32
CA ALA A 13 -18.90 -17.06 2.80
C ALA A 13 -19.26 -18.55 2.74
N ASN A 14 -18.33 -19.39 2.27
CA ASN A 14 -18.50 -20.84 2.21
C ASN A 14 -18.59 -21.49 3.61
N GLU A 15 -17.94 -20.90 4.62
CA GLU A 15 -18.03 -21.30 6.04
C GLU A 15 -19.32 -20.82 6.74
N GLY A 16 -20.22 -20.11 6.06
CA GLY A 16 -21.47 -19.59 6.63
C GLY A 16 -21.32 -18.30 7.45
N LYS A 17 -20.12 -17.68 7.47
CA LYS A 17 -19.86 -16.40 8.15
C LYS A 17 -20.19 -15.22 7.23
N LEU A 18 -21.45 -15.10 6.83
CA LEU A 18 -21.90 -14.12 5.82
C LEU A 18 -21.60 -12.66 6.21
N VAL A 19 -21.79 -12.30 7.49
CA VAL A 19 -21.53 -10.92 7.98
C VAL A 19 -20.06 -10.52 7.84
N LEU A 20 -19.16 -11.47 8.11
CA LEU A 20 -17.71 -11.26 7.98
C LEU A 20 -17.34 -11.08 6.51
N SER A 21 -17.87 -11.96 5.64
CA SER A 21 -17.66 -11.85 4.19
C SER A 21 -18.17 -10.52 3.63
N GLU A 22 -19.33 -10.03 4.07
CA GLU A 22 -19.87 -8.75 3.62
C GLU A 22 -18.99 -7.57 4.04
N ILE A 23 -18.55 -7.54 5.30
CA ILE A 23 -17.67 -6.49 5.83
C ILE A 23 -16.32 -6.50 5.10
N ALA A 24 -15.74 -7.69 4.86
CA ALA A 24 -14.50 -7.82 4.11
C ALA A 24 -14.64 -7.33 2.66
N LEU A 25 -15.73 -7.67 1.98
CA LEU A 25 -15.98 -7.21 0.61
C LEU A 25 -16.22 -5.70 0.53
N TRP A 26 -16.97 -5.12 1.48
CA TRP A 26 -17.14 -3.66 1.56
C TRP A 26 -15.82 -2.95 1.83
N ALA A 27 -14.95 -3.55 2.65
CA ALA A 27 -13.63 -3.00 2.90
C ALA A 27 -12.75 -3.05 1.64
N LEU A 28 -12.76 -4.18 0.92
CA LEU A 28 -12.06 -4.37 -0.35
C LEU A 28 -12.53 -3.39 -1.43
N GLU A 29 -13.83 -3.13 -1.52
CA GLU A 29 -14.39 -2.22 -2.51
C GLU A 29 -13.82 -0.79 -2.38
N GLN A 30 -13.45 -0.37 -1.16
CA GLN A 30 -12.99 0.99 -0.87
C GLN A 30 -11.46 1.13 -0.82
N SER A 31 -10.72 0.04 -0.63
CA SER A 31 -9.26 0.05 -0.56
C SER A 31 -8.63 -0.67 -1.76
N PRO A 32 -7.91 0.04 -2.64
CA PRO A 32 -7.13 -0.62 -3.69
C PRO A 32 -5.95 -1.42 -3.11
N VAL A 33 -5.37 -0.97 -1.99
CA VAL A 33 -4.23 -1.63 -1.35
C VAL A 33 -4.60 -3.02 -0.82
N LEU A 34 -5.76 -3.14 -0.16
CA LEU A 34 -6.22 -4.42 0.38
C LEU A 34 -6.53 -5.47 -0.71
N GLN A 35 -6.81 -5.04 -1.94
CA GLN A 35 -7.10 -5.95 -3.05
C GLN A 35 -5.85 -6.65 -3.57
N ILE A 36 -4.70 -5.96 -3.57
CA ILE A 36 -3.48 -6.43 -4.22
C ILE A 36 -2.46 -6.99 -3.24
N LEU A 37 -2.54 -6.64 -1.96
CA LEU A 37 -1.58 -7.07 -0.95
C LEU A 37 -1.78 -8.57 -0.62
N PRO A 38 -0.75 -9.43 -0.80
CA PRO A 38 -0.80 -10.82 -0.38
C PRO A 38 -0.67 -10.93 1.15
N TRP A 39 -1.46 -11.80 1.77
CA TRP A 39 -1.46 -12.01 3.23
C TRP A 39 -0.87 -13.37 3.62
N ALA A 40 0.20 -13.34 4.42
CA ALA A 40 0.78 -14.51 5.07
C ALA A 40 0.24 -14.65 6.50
N THR A 41 -0.25 -15.84 6.85
CA THR A 41 -0.81 -16.11 8.18
C THR A 41 0.23 -16.79 9.07
N ASN A 42 0.57 -16.15 10.19
CA ASN A 42 1.42 -16.74 11.23
C ASN A 42 0.84 -16.37 12.61
N PRO A 43 0.59 -17.33 13.53
CA PRO A 43 -0.01 -17.06 14.84
C PRO A 43 0.85 -16.21 15.80
N GLU A 44 2.15 -16.05 15.53
CA GLU A 44 3.06 -15.26 16.37
C GLU A 44 2.81 -13.75 16.25
N LEU A 45 3.14 -12.96 17.28
CA LEU A 45 2.94 -11.50 17.28
C LEU A 45 4.03 -10.73 16.51
N ALA A 46 5.17 -11.36 16.28
CA ALA A 46 6.26 -10.83 15.47
C ALA A 46 6.72 -11.93 14.50
N VAL A 47 7.25 -11.52 13.35
CA VAL A 47 7.86 -12.43 12.38
C VAL A 47 9.32 -12.07 12.22
N GLN A 48 10.17 -13.06 12.44
CA GLN A 48 11.59 -12.93 12.17
C GLN A 48 11.86 -13.28 10.70
N ILE A 49 12.33 -12.30 9.95
CA ILE A 49 12.69 -12.41 8.54
C ILE A 49 14.20 -12.63 8.46
N THR A 50 14.63 -13.66 7.73
CA THR A 50 16.05 -13.88 7.44
C THR A 50 16.33 -13.44 6.01
N ALA A 51 17.09 -12.35 5.88
CA ALA A 51 17.48 -11.73 4.62
C ALA A 51 18.91 -12.12 4.23
N TRP A 52 19.25 -12.04 2.95
CA TRP A 52 20.65 -12.09 2.52
C TRP A 52 21.35 -10.77 2.82
N ALA A 53 22.40 -10.82 3.64
CA ALA A 53 23.29 -9.68 3.87
C ALA A 53 24.34 -9.55 2.75
N SER A 54 24.87 -10.68 2.28
CA SER A 54 25.83 -10.70 1.17
C SER A 54 25.74 -12.00 0.38
N LEU A 55 25.88 -11.90 -0.94
CA LEU A 55 25.97 -13.07 -1.83
C LEU A 55 27.40 -13.62 -1.85
N PRO A 56 27.59 -14.93 -2.09
CA PRO A 56 28.91 -15.49 -2.30
C PRO A 56 29.51 -14.95 -3.62
N THR A 57 30.82 -14.74 -3.63
CA THR A 57 31.55 -14.36 -4.84
C THR A 57 31.89 -15.61 -5.65
N ILE A 58 31.56 -15.59 -6.94
CA ILE A 58 31.85 -16.68 -7.88
C ILE A 58 33.02 -16.24 -8.76
N GLY A 59 34.09 -17.04 -8.78
CA GLY A 59 35.31 -16.75 -9.54
C GLY A 59 35.65 -17.85 -10.55
N THR A 60 36.47 -17.51 -11.53
CA THR A 60 37.04 -18.49 -12.46
C THR A 60 38.40 -18.99 -11.93
N ARG A 61 38.71 -20.27 -12.16
CA ARG A 61 40.02 -20.85 -11.80
C ARG A 61 40.80 -21.24 -13.04
N LYS A 62 42.13 -21.20 -12.93
CA LYS A 62 43.04 -21.71 -13.96
C LYS A 62 43.12 -23.24 -13.89
N VAL A 63 43.57 -23.86 -14.99
CA VAL A 63 43.94 -25.29 -15.01
C VAL A 63 45.03 -25.51 -13.96
N ASN A 64 44.88 -26.55 -13.13
CA ASN A 64 45.72 -26.88 -11.95
C ASN A 64 45.63 -25.93 -10.73
N ALA A 65 44.63 -25.03 -10.65
CA ALA A 65 44.34 -24.26 -9.43
C ALA A 65 43.04 -24.72 -8.74
N SER A 66 42.83 -24.34 -7.47
CA SER A 66 41.58 -24.51 -6.72
C SER A 66 40.71 -23.23 -6.76
N PHE A 67 39.43 -23.35 -6.39
CA PHE A 67 38.55 -22.19 -6.17
C PHE A 67 38.78 -21.60 -4.77
N SER A 68 38.53 -20.29 -4.60
CA SER A 68 38.44 -19.66 -3.29
C SER A 68 37.09 -19.94 -2.65
N GLU A 69 37.07 -20.26 -1.35
CA GLU A 69 35.82 -20.40 -0.60
C GLU A 69 35.16 -19.03 -0.43
N SER A 70 33.86 -18.97 -0.74
CA SER A 70 33.02 -17.81 -0.46
C SER A 70 31.66 -18.31 -0.01
N THR A 71 31.17 -17.76 1.10
CA THR A 71 29.84 -18.08 1.64
C THR A 71 29.06 -16.79 1.81
N GLY A 72 27.77 -16.82 1.46
CA GLY A 72 26.88 -15.70 1.74
C GLY A 72 26.63 -15.56 3.24
N LYS A 73 26.23 -14.36 3.67
CA LYS A 73 25.85 -14.08 5.05
C LYS A 73 24.36 -13.77 5.11
N TYR A 74 23.75 -14.14 6.23
CA TYR A 74 22.36 -13.78 6.52
C TYR A 74 22.30 -12.63 7.52
N GLU A 75 21.29 -11.80 7.38
CA GLU A 75 20.86 -10.80 8.35
C GLU A 75 19.46 -11.17 8.84
N GLN A 76 19.15 -10.86 10.09
CA GLN A 76 17.83 -11.11 10.67
C GLN A 76 17.16 -9.78 10.98
N LYS A 77 15.91 -9.63 10.55
CA LYS A 77 15.04 -8.49 10.81
C LYS A 77 13.79 -8.99 11.53
N ILE A 78 13.23 -8.18 12.41
CA ILE A 78 12.00 -8.51 13.14
C ILE A 78 10.95 -7.48 12.76
N GLU A 79 9.77 -7.95 12.39
CA GLU A 79 8.62 -7.13 12.05
C GLU A 79 7.45 -7.53 12.95
N ASP A 80 6.86 -6.54 13.62
CA ASP A 80 5.78 -6.73 14.58
C ASP A 80 4.38 -6.62 13.92
N LYS A 81 3.38 -7.23 14.55
CA LYS A 81 1.97 -7.11 14.19
C LYS A 81 1.24 -6.24 15.21
N TYR A 82 0.24 -5.53 14.72
CA TYR A 82 -0.56 -4.56 15.46
C TYR A 82 -2.03 -4.95 15.43
N ILE A 83 -2.77 -4.56 16.48
CA ILE A 83 -4.18 -4.87 16.61
C ILE A 83 -4.98 -3.76 15.92
N PHE A 84 -5.65 -4.11 14.83
CA PHE A 84 -6.50 -3.22 14.06
C PHE A 84 -7.97 -3.59 14.27
N GLY A 85 -8.78 -2.66 14.76
CA GLY A 85 -10.17 -2.98 15.06
C GLY A 85 -10.91 -1.86 15.78
N HIS A 86 -12.21 -2.03 15.92
CA HIS A 86 -13.04 -1.17 16.76
C HIS A 86 -14.39 -1.84 17.12
N TYR A 87 -15.11 -1.21 18.05
CA TYR A 87 -16.48 -1.58 18.40
C TYR A 87 -17.50 -0.80 17.57
N ILE A 88 -18.54 -1.48 17.08
CA ILE A 88 -19.68 -0.91 16.37
C ILE A 88 -20.87 -0.96 17.32
N ASP A 89 -21.24 0.19 17.87
CA ASP A 89 -22.38 0.32 18.79
C ASP A 89 -23.59 0.91 18.07
N VAL A 90 -24.76 0.28 18.25
CA VAL A 90 -26.04 0.76 17.75
C VAL A 90 -27.07 0.80 18.87
N ASP A 91 -27.69 1.96 19.10
CA ASP A 91 -28.72 2.12 20.12
C ASP A 91 -29.91 1.18 19.86
N THR A 92 -30.41 0.55 20.93
CA THR A 92 -31.60 -0.31 20.89
C THR A 92 -32.85 0.35 20.31
N VAL A 93 -33.07 1.65 20.56
CA VAL A 93 -34.21 2.40 20.01
C VAL A 93 -34.04 2.60 18.50
N ILE A 94 -32.84 2.92 18.05
CA ILE A 94 -32.51 3.10 16.62
C ILE A 94 -32.64 1.76 15.88
N ALA A 95 -32.13 0.68 16.47
CA ALA A 95 -32.25 -0.67 15.92
C ALA A 95 -33.72 -1.14 15.84
N THR A 96 -34.56 -0.71 16.79
CA THR A 96 -36.01 -0.99 16.75
C THR A 96 -36.72 -0.14 15.68
N ALA A 97 -36.32 1.13 15.53
CA ALA A 97 -36.90 2.05 14.55
C ALA A 97 -36.56 1.69 13.11
N ASN A 98 -35.36 1.15 12.86
CA ASN A 98 -34.95 0.70 11.54
C ASN A 98 -34.20 -0.64 11.63
N PRO A 99 -34.77 -1.74 11.11
CA PRO A 99 -34.14 -3.06 11.17
C PRO A 99 -32.79 -3.13 10.43
N ASN A 100 -32.54 -2.23 9.46
CA ASN A 100 -31.29 -2.17 8.70
C ASN A 100 -30.23 -1.27 9.35
N ALA A 101 -30.52 -0.62 10.49
CA ALA A 101 -29.58 0.30 11.13
C ALA A 101 -28.24 -0.36 11.47
N ARG A 102 -28.25 -1.62 11.92
CA ARG A 102 -27.04 -2.38 12.23
C ARG A 102 -26.18 -2.64 11.00
N GLN A 103 -26.80 -3.05 9.89
CA GLN A 103 -26.08 -3.32 8.64
C GLN A 103 -25.45 -2.03 8.08
N ASN A 104 -26.17 -0.91 8.14
CA ASN A 104 -25.66 0.39 7.70
C ASN A 104 -24.43 0.83 8.52
N GLN A 105 -24.44 0.60 9.83
CA GLN A 105 -23.30 0.92 10.69
C GLN A 105 -22.10 0.00 10.43
N ARG A 106 -22.33 -1.29 10.22
CA ARG A 106 -21.29 -2.25 9.78
C ARG A 106 -20.65 -1.83 8.46
N LYS A 107 -21.45 -1.37 7.49
CA LYS A 107 -20.94 -0.86 6.21
C LYS A 107 -20.13 0.43 6.36
N ALA A 108 -20.58 1.35 7.21
CA ALA A 108 -19.85 2.59 7.51
C ALA A 108 -18.50 2.31 8.19
N SER A 109 -18.49 1.37 9.14
CA SER A 109 -17.30 0.84 9.80
C SER A 109 -16.30 0.25 8.80
N ALA A 110 -16.74 -0.68 7.94
CA ALA A 110 -15.89 -1.29 6.92
C ALA A 110 -15.23 -0.25 6.02
N LYS A 111 -16.00 0.76 5.59
CA LYS A 111 -15.48 1.87 4.79
C LYS A 111 -14.44 2.70 5.53
N ALA A 112 -14.67 3.02 6.81
CA ALA A 112 -13.73 3.76 7.64
C ALA A 112 -12.43 2.97 7.86
N MET A 113 -12.52 1.66 8.10
CA MET A 113 -11.37 0.77 8.23
C MET A 113 -10.51 0.77 6.97
N SER A 114 -11.11 0.72 5.78
CA SER A 114 -10.38 0.79 4.51
C SER A 114 -9.57 2.08 4.35
N PHE A 115 -10.15 3.22 4.73
CA PHE A 115 -9.43 4.50 4.66
C PHE A 115 -8.27 4.53 5.65
N LYS A 116 -8.49 4.08 6.89
CA LYS A 116 -7.43 4.03 7.89
C LYS A 116 -6.30 3.10 7.48
N PHE A 117 -6.62 1.94 6.90
CA PHE A 117 -5.62 1.01 6.39
C PHE A 117 -4.80 1.62 5.25
N ASN A 118 -5.43 2.30 4.28
CA ASN A 118 -4.70 2.97 3.20
C ASN A 118 -3.74 4.05 3.72
N ASP A 119 -4.14 4.78 4.76
CA ASP A 119 -3.30 5.79 5.41
C ASP A 119 -2.12 5.13 6.15
N MET A 120 -2.39 4.13 6.99
CA MET A 120 -1.36 3.36 7.70
C MET A 120 -0.37 2.68 6.74
N PHE A 121 -0.84 2.20 5.58
CA PHE A 121 0.02 1.59 4.56
C PHE A 121 1.13 2.54 4.09
N ILE A 122 0.84 3.82 3.88
CA ILE A 122 1.82 4.81 3.42
C ILE A 122 2.52 5.52 4.58
N ASN A 123 1.74 6.04 5.53
CA ASN A 123 2.18 6.97 6.58
C ASN A 123 2.31 6.34 7.97
N GLY A 124 2.05 5.05 8.11
CA GLY A 124 2.00 4.37 9.41
C GLY A 124 3.27 4.54 10.24
N ASP A 125 3.07 4.82 11.53
CA ASP A 125 4.13 5.09 12.49
C ASP A 125 4.07 4.14 13.70
N PRO A 126 5.11 3.32 13.96
CA PRO A 126 5.23 2.54 15.19
C PRO A 126 5.12 3.36 16.49
N ALA A 127 5.47 4.65 16.45
CA ALA A 127 5.32 5.53 17.62
C ALA A 127 3.85 5.83 17.98
N SER A 128 2.92 5.58 17.06
CA SER A 128 1.48 5.75 17.23
C SER A 128 0.74 4.41 17.36
N ASP A 129 1.44 3.33 17.71
CA ASP A 129 0.92 1.96 17.75
C ASP A 129 0.36 1.47 16.39
N GLU A 130 0.98 1.92 15.29
CA GLU A 130 0.67 1.51 13.93
C GLU A 130 1.84 0.74 13.30
N PHE A 131 1.57 -0.12 12.32
CA PHE A 131 2.67 -0.75 11.60
C PHE A 131 3.45 0.28 10.78
N LYS A 132 4.74 0.03 10.57
CA LYS A 132 5.62 0.91 9.80
C LYS A 132 5.18 1.00 8.34
N GLY A 133 4.78 2.18 7.91
CA GLY A 133 4.33 2.48 6.54
C GLY A 133 5.46 2.60 5.53
N LEU A 134 5.11 2.69 4.24
CA LEU A 134 6.07 2.75 3.13
C LEU A 134 7.01 3.94 3.20
N SER A 135 6.54 5.12 3.62
CA SER A 135 7.35 6.34 3.71
C SER A 135 8.62 6.11 4.55
N LYS A 136 8.45 5.66 5.80
CA LYS A 136 9.56 5.35 6.69
C LYS A 136 10.40 4.17 6.23
N ARG A 137 9.82 3.20 5.52
CA ARG A 137 10.56 2.04 4.99
C ARG A 137 11.49 2.43 3.85
N VAL A 138 11.08 3.37 3.01
CA VAL A 138 11.95 3.90 1.96
C VAL A 138 13.09 4.72 2.56
N ASP A 139 12.83 5.53 3.59
CA ASP A 139 13.86 6.29 4.29
C ASP A 139 14.92 5.37 4.96
N ASP A 140 14.47 4.27 5.57
CA ASP A 140 15.34 3.21 6.09
C ASP A 140 16.16 2.55 4.98
N ALA A 141 15.54 2.20 3.85
CA ALA A 141 16.23 1.59 2.72
C ALA A 141 17.33 2.51 2.16
N ASN A 142 17.03 3.81 2.05
CA ASN A 142 18.01 4.82 1.66
C ASN A 142 19.17 4.91 2.66
N THR A 143 18.85 4.93 3.97
CA THR A 143 19.86 4.96 5.04
C THR A 143 20.74 3.70 5.04
N ALA A 144 20.19 2.55 4.66
CA ALA A 144 20.92 1.30 4.50
C ALA A 144 21.82 1.25 3.24
N GLY A 145 21.84 2.31 2.42
CA GLY A 145 22.70 2.44 1.23
C GLY A 145 22.02 2.11 -0.10
N TYR A 146 20.71 1.85 -0.11
CA TYR A 146 19.94 1.67 -1.34
C TYR A 146 19.43 3.03 -1.86
N THR A 147 20.37 3.91 -2.22
CA THR A 147 20.08 5.32 -2.57
C THR A 147 19.19 5.49 -3.79
N ASP A 148 19.21 4.52 -4.71
CA ASP A 148 18.36 4.60 -5.90
C ASP A 148 16.87 4.50 -5.56
N GLN A 149 16.49 3.86 -4.44
CA GLN A 149 15.10 3.66 -4.05
C GLN A 149 14.40 4.94 -3.59
N TYR A 150 15.17 5.99 -3.28
CA TYR A 150 14.67 7.29 -2.85
C TYR A 150 15.32 8.38 -3.68
N PHE A 151 14.60 8.89 -4.67
CA PHE A 151 15.16 9.87 -5.59
C PHE A 151 14.20 10.99 -5.94
N ASN A 152 14.79 12.12 -6.26
CA ASN A 152 14.08 13.28 -6.77
C ASN A 152 13.70 13.05 -8.25
N GLY A 153 12.40 13.01 -8.53
CA GLY A 153 11.82 12.99 -9.88
C GLY A 153 11.22 14.33 -10.31
N GLY A 154 11.35 15.37 -9.48
CA GLY A 154 10.86 16.71 -9.78
C GLY A 154 11.54 17.35 -10.98
N SER A 155 10.90 18.38 -11.54
CA SER A 155 11.50 19.19 -12.61
C SER A 155 12.82 19.83 -12.12
N ALA A 156 13.77 19.98 -13.04
CA ALA A 156 14.99 20.74 -12.79
C ALA A 156 14.72 22.22 -12.47
N THR A 157 13.56 22.75 -12.90
CA THR A 157 13.11 24.10 -12.53
C THR A 157 12.04 24.01 -11.45
N ALA A 158 12.31 24.64 -10.30
CA ALA A 158 11.38 24.65 -9.18
C ALA A 158 10.00 25.18 -9.60
N GLY A 159 8.96 24.44 -9.19
CA GLY A 159 7.59 24.83 -9.45
C GLY A 159 7.12 24.63 -10.90
N ARG A 160 7.80 23.87 -11.76
CA ARG A 160 7.18 23.50 -13.04
C ARG A 160 6.28 22.28 -12.89
N GLY A 161 5.01 22.44 -13.28
CA GLY A 161 4.06 21.34 -13.31
C GLY A 161 4.36 20.30 -14.39
N VAL A 162 3.85 19.08 -14.21
CA VAL A 162 3.99 17.97 -15.18
C VAL A 162 3.51 18.32 -16.59
N ILE A 163 2.51 19.20 -16.71
CA ILE A 163 1.88 19.57 -17.99
C ILE A 163 2.37 20.94 -18.48
N TYR A 164 3.49 21.44 -17.97
CA TYR A 164 3.99 22.78 -18.32
C TYR A 164 4.45 22.88 -19.79
N ASP A 165 5.19 21.90 -20.29
CA ASP A 165 5.57 21.82 -21.71
C ASP A 165 5.78 20.35 -22.10
N SER A 166 6.05 20.09 -23.39
CA SER A 166 6.30 18.73 -23.85
C SER A 166 7.56 18.12 -23.22
N THR A 167 8.58 18.92 -22.91
CA THR A 167 9.84 18.45 -22.33
C THR A 167 9.66 17.98 -20.89
N GLU A 168 8.98 18.77 -20.05
CA GLU A 168 8.62 18.42 -18.67
C GLU A 168 7.68 17.22 -18.65
N GLN A 169 6.76 17.14 -19.62
CA GLN A 169 5.88 15.97 -19.77
C GLN A 169 6.69 14.70 -20.10
N HIS A 170 7.63 14.77 -21.04
CA HIS A 170 8.50 13.63 -21.36
C HIS A 170 9.42 13.26 -20.19
N HIS A 171 10.03 14.25 -19.53
CA HIS A 171 10.85 14.05 -18.34
C HIS A 171 10.07 13.36 -17.22
N PHE A 172 8.82 13.76 -16.98
CA PHE A 172 7.95 13.12 -16.00
C PHE A 172 7.69 11.64 -16.33
N LEU A 173 7.42 11.32 -17.61
CA LEU A 173 7.25 9.92 -18.05
C LEU A 173 8.55 9.12 -17.90
N ASP A 174 9.71 9.72 -18.21
CA ASP A 174 11.02 9.09 -18.00
C ASP A 174 11.29 8.82 -16.52
N MET A 175 10.85 9.71 -15.61
CA MET A 175 10.95 9.48 -14.17
C MET A 175 10.02 8.38 -13.67
N ILE A 176 8.83 8.21 -14.24
CA ILE A 176 7.98 7.04 -13.98
C ILE A 176 8.67 5.76 -14.45
N ALA A 177 9.25 5.76 -15.66
CA ALA A 177 10.00 4.62 -16.19
C ALA A 177 11.20 4.29 -15.30
N LYS A 178 11.94 5.29 -14.81
CA LYS A 178 13.03 5.11 -13.85
C LYS A 178 12.53 4.52 -12.53
N THR A 179 11.38 4.97 -12.03
CA THR A 179 10.77 4.43 -10.80
C THR A 179 10.50 2.93 -10.95
N ILE A 180 9.97 2.52 -12.12
CA ILE A 180 9.72 1.13 -12.47
C ILE A 180 11.03 0.33 -12.51
N GLU A 181 12.03 0.82 -13.26
CA GLU A 181 13.33 0.14 -13.45
C GLU A 181 14.08 -0.08 -12.13
N VAL A 182 14.03 0.89 -11.22
CA VAL A 182 14.70 0.84 -9.93
C VAL A 182 14.00 -0.10 -8.95
N THR A 183 12.69 -0.27 -9.10
CA THR A 183 11.94 -1.23 -8.28
C THR A 183 12.39 -2.65 -8.65
N ALA A 184 12.36 -3.56 -7.68
CA ALA A 184 12.81 -4.94 -7.85
C ALA A 184 12.37 -5.57 -9.20
N GLU A 185 13.33 -6.16 -9.91
CA GLU A 185 13.17 -6.80 -11.22
C GLU A 185 12.59 -5.90 -12.34
N ALA A 186 12.61 -4.58 -12.18
CA ALA A 186 11.99 -3.63 -13.12
C ALA A 186 10.50 -3.89 -13.40
N ASN A 187 9.81 -4.58 -12.47
CA ASN A 187 8.41 -4.98 -12.63
C ASN A 187 7.67 -4.87 -11.29
N PRO A 188 7.31 -3.64 -10.87
CA PRO A 188 6.45 -3.42 -9.72
C PRO A 188 5.01 -3.84 -10.03
N ASP A 189 4.30 -4.28 -9.00
CA ASP A 189 2.90 -4.70 -9.11
C ASP A 189 1.92 -3.52 -9.01
N ALA A 190 2.35 -2.41 -8.41
CA ALA A 190 1.52 -1.23 -8.23
C ALA A 190 2.31 0.07 -8.15
N LEU A 191 1.74 1.13 -8.74
CA LEU A 191 2.12 2.52 -8.49
C LEU A 191 1.02 3.22 -7.68
N PHE A 192 1.40 3.82 -6.56
CA PHE A 192 0.51 4.63 -5.72
C PHE A 192 0.84 6.10 -5.85
N MET A 193 -0.19 6.92 -6.04
CA MET A 193 -0.05 8.37 -6.18
C MET A 193 -1.30 9.09 -5.72
N ASN A 194 -1.19 10.40 -5.52
CA ASN A 194 -2.34 11.24 -5.22
C ASN A 194 -3.27 11.36 -6.44
N SER A 195 -4.57 11.50 -6.18
CA SER A 195 -5.62 11.88 -7.13
C SER A 195 -5.24 13.01 -8.11
N LYS A 196 -4.57 14.07 -7.65
CA LYS A 196 -4.17 15.20 -8.52
C LYS A 196 -3.10 14.78 -9.53
N LEU A 197 -2.06 14.08 -9.07
CA LEU A 197 -1.00 13.55 -9.93
C LEU A 197 -1.54 12.49 -10.89
N TYR A 198 -2.49 11.65 -10.45
CA TYR A 198 -3.15 10.65 -11.28
C TYR A 198 -3.80 11.27 -12.52
N LEU A 199 -4.53 12.38 -12.35
CA LEU A 199 -5.13 13.10 -13.48
C LEU A 199 -4.07 13.67 -14.43
N CYS A 200 -2.93 14.12 -13.89
CA CYS A 200 -1.82 14.61 -14.70
C CYS A 200 -1.14 13.49 -15.49
N VAL A 201 -0.94 12.31 -14.87
CA VAL A 201 -0.42 11.11 -15.54
C VAL A 201 -1.36 10.66 -16.65
N GLU A 202 -2.67 10.64 -16.39
CA GLU A 202 -3.68 10.31 -17.41
C GLU A 202 -3.65 11.30 -18.59
N SER A 203 -3.54 12.60 -18.30
CA SER A 203 -3.40 13.63 -19.35
C SER A 203 -2.11 13.43 -20.17
N ALA A 204 -0.97 13.19 -19.49
CA ALA A 204 0.33 13.02 -20.12
C ALA A 204 0.40 11.76 -21.00
N THR A 205 -0.14 10.64 -20.52
CA THR A 205 -0.20 9.36 -21.26
C THR A 205 -1.18 9.41 -22.42
N ARG A 206 -2.33 10.10 -22.28
CA ARG A 206 -3.28 10.32 -23.37
C ARG A 206 -2.69 11.19 -24.49
N ARG A 207 -1.94 12.25 -24.15
CA ARG A 207 -1.31 13.15 -25.13
C ARG A 207 -0.16 12.48 -25.90
N THR A 208 0.50 11.50 -25.28
CA THR A 208 1.59 10.71 -25.90
C THR A 208 1.12 9.41 -26.52
N SER A 209 -0.19 9.12 -26.49
CA SER A 209 -0.78 7.86 -26.96
C SER A 209 -0.23 6.60 -26.27
N LEU A 210 0.22 6.74 -25.01
CA LEU A 210 0.74 5.65 -24.16
C LEU A 210 -0.28 5.13 -23.14
N LEU A 211 -1.52 5.65 -23.17
CA LEU A 211 -2.56 5.26 -22.23
C LEU A 211 -2.96 3.79 -22.44
N ASN A 212 -2.74 2.98 -21.42
CA ASN A 212 -3.23 1.60 -21.35
C ASN A 212 -4.21 1.48 -20.18
N GLN A 213 -5.20 0.59 -20.31
CA GLN A 213 -6.28 0.43 -19.32
C GLN A 213 -6.59 -1.04 -19.09
N THR A 214 -6.84 -1.39 -17.83
CA THR A 214 -7.31 -2.72 -17.41
C THR A 214 -8.55 -2.59 -16.53
N LYS A 215 -9.10 -3.71 -16.07
CA LYS A 215 -10.20 -3.76 -15.13
C LYS A 215 -9.76 -4.39 -13.81
N ASP A 216 -10.28 -3.88 -12.70
CA ASP A 216 -10.11 -4.50 -11.38
C ASP A 216 -11.09 -5.67 -11.17
N MET A 217 -10.98 -6.33 -10.02
CA MET A 217 -11.85 -7.43 -9.61
C MET A 217 -13.34 -7.04 -9.54
N PHE A 218 -13.64 -5.75 -9.37
CA PHE A 218 -14.98 -5.19 -9.34
C PHE A 218 -15.44 -4.62 -10.69
N GLY A 219 -14.66 -4.81 -11.76
CA GLY A 219 -14.95 -4.36 -13.12
C GLY A 219 -14.71 -2.86 -13.38
N ARG A 220 -14.06 -2.14 -12.45
CA ARG A 220 -13.70 -0.72 -12.59
C ARG A 220 -12.47 -0.57 -13.47
N ILE A 221 -12.44 0.47 -14.29
CA ILE A 221 -11.31 0.75 -15.18
C ILE A 221 -10.17 1.34 -14.36
N ILE A 222 -8.97 0.79 -14.54
CA ILE A 222 -7.71 1.25 -13.94
C ILE A 222 -6.74 1.59 -15.06
N ASN A 223 -6.12 2.77 -14.98
CA ASN A 223 -5.08 3.18 -15.91
C ASN A 223 -3.75 2.49 -15.56
N MET A 224 -3.00 2.12 -16.59
CA MET A 224 -1.70 1.47 -16.48
C MET A 224 -0.63 2.29 -17.18
N TYR A 225 0.59 2.25 -16.67
CA TYR A 225 1.77 2.70 -17.39
C TYR A 225 2.60 1.47 -17.78
N GLY A 226 2.66 1.18 -19.09
CA GLY A 226 3.18 -0.10 -19.58
C GLY A 226 2.34 -1.27 -19.07
N THR A 227 2.95 -2.14 -18.25
CA THR A 227 2.32 -3.30 -17.61
C THR A 227 1.92 -3.06 -16.15
N VAL A 228 2.22 -1.88 -15.59
CA VAL A 228 2.03 -1.62 -14.15
C VAL A 228 0.74 -0.82 -13.92
N PRO A 229 -0.20 -1.30 -13.09
CA PRO A 229 -1.41 -0.57 -12.74
C PRO A 229 -1.13 0.60 -11.79
N ILE A 230 -1.86 1.70 -12.01
CA ILE A 230 -1.77 2.91 -11.19
C ILE A 230 -3.00 3.01 -10.30
N TYR A 231 -2.75 3.06 -8.99
CA TYR A 231 -3.77 3.22 -7.97
C TYR A 231 -3.76 4.65 -7.41
N LYS A 232 -4.92 5.29 -7.47
CA LYS A 232 -5.16 6.57 -6.80
C LYS A 232 -5.41 6.35 -5.32
N LEU A 233 -4.64 7.03 -4.48
CA LEU A 233 -4.92 7.13 -3.06
C LEU A 233 -5.78 8.37 -2.80
N GLY A 234 -6.83 8.16 -2.02
CA GLY A 234 -7.83 9.17 -1.70
C GLY A 234 -7.53 9.95 -0.41
N PRO A 235 -8.55 10.60 0.18
CA PRO A 235 -8.43 11.23 1.48
C PRO A 235 -8.25 10.23 2.62
N ILE A 236 -7.74 10.71 3.76
CA ILE A 236 -7.55 9.93 4.99
C ILE A 236 -8.90 9.45 5.55
N SER A 237 -9.99 10.16 5.26
CA SER A 237 -11.35 9.71 5.57
C SER A 237 -12.35 10.25 4.57
N ALA A 238 -13.54 9.66 4.50
CA ALA A 238 -14.59 10.05 3.56
C ALA A 238 -15.04 11.52 3.68
N PHE A 239 -14.81 12.15 4.83
CA PHE A 239 -15.24 13.53 5.13
C PHE A 239 -14.07 14.50 5.34
N SER A 240 -12.82 14.01 5.23
CA SER A 240 -11.64 14.85 5.35
C SER A 240 -11.21 15.39 3.99
N THR A 241 -10.71 16.62 3.97
CA THR A 241 -10.02 17.20 2.83
C THR A 241 -8.54 16.82 2.79
N THR A 242 -8.01 16.25 3.89
CA THR A 242 -6.61 15.82 3.98
C THR A 242 -6.41 14.54 3.17
N LEU A 243 -5.43 14.58 2.27
CA LEU A 243 -5.05 13.49 1.39
C LEU A 243 -3.98 12.62 2.08
N ILE A 244 -4.02 11.30 1.84
CA ILE A 244 -3.00 10.37 2.35
C ILE A 244 -1.61 10.77 1.81
N LEU A 245 -1.57 11.14 0.53
CA LEU A 245 -0.43 11.79 -0.09
C LEU A 245 -0.77 13.27 -0.29
N PRO A 246 -0.19 14.20 0.48
CA PRO A 246 -0.45 15.62 0.29
C PRO A 246 0.16 16.12 -1.03
N ASN A 247 -0.35 17.26 -1.48
CA ASN A 247 0.23 18.04 -2.59
C ASN A 247 1.17 19.13 -2.08
N SER A 248 1.53 19.09 -0.80
CA SER A 248 2.33 20.09 -0.12
C SER A 248 3.56 19.47 0.55
N GLU A 249 4.11 18.43 -0.06
CA GLU A 249 5.39 17.87 0.39
C GLU A 249 6.50 18.87 0.09
N VAL A 250 7.48 18.97 0.99
CA VAL A 250 8.64 19.88 0.84
C VAL A 250 9.90 19.03 0.87
N LEU A 251 10.22 18.40 -0.26
CA LEU A 251 11.34 17.44 -0.37
C LEU A 251 12.38 17.85 -1.41
N ASN A 252 12.00 18.64 -2.41
CA ASN A 252 12.87 19.17 -3.46
C ASN A 252 12.78 20.71 -3.58
N SER A 253 12.61 21.39 -2.45
CA SER A 253 12.59 22.87 -2.34
C SER A 253 11.31 23.57 -2.79
N GLY A 254 10.36 22.87 -3.43
CA GLY A 254 9.02 23.38 -3.72
C GLY A 254 8.04 23.22 -2.55
N ALA A 255 6.95 23.99 -2.57
CA ALA A 255 5.87 23.92 -1.58
C ALA A 255 4.65 23.10 -2.07
N ASP A 256 4.59 22.78 -3.36
CA ASP A 256 3.46 22.12 -4.02
C ASP A 256 3.86 20.77 -4.64
N GLU A 257 4.65 19.98 -3.91
CA GLU A 257 5.16 18.70 -4.39
C GLU A 257 4.35 17.51 -3.87
N THR A 258 4.43 16.42 -4.62
CA THR A 258 3.87 15.12 -4.25
C THR A 258 4.82 13.99 -4.69
N SER A 259 4.53 12.77 -4.23
CA SER A 259 5.35 11.58 -4.44
C SER A 259 4.59 10.47 -5.16
N ILE A 260 5.35 9.63 -5.87
CA ILE A 260 4.92 8.33 -6.40
C ILE A 260 5.62 7.24 -5.60
N TYR A 261 4.85 6.25 -5.16
CA TYR A 261 5.37 5.04 -4.54
C TYR A 261 5.20 3.86 -5.49
N ALA A 262 6.25 3.07 -5.67
CA ALA A 262 6.19 1.81 -6.38
C ALA A 262 6.41 0.66 -5.40
N CYS A 263 5.66 -0.43 -5.57
CA CYS A 263 5.77 -1.61 -4.73
C CYS A 263 5.77 -2.89 -5.56
N LYS A 264 6.61 -3.84 -5.16
CA LYS A 264 6.55 -5.23 -5.60
C LYS A 264 6.11 -6.12 -4.45
N PHE A 265 5.11 -6.95 -4.70
CA PHE A 265 4.53 -7.86 -3.73
C PHE A 265 5.00 -9.29 -3.99
N SER A 266 5.45 -9.96 -2.95
CA SER A 266 5.69 -11.41 -2.96
C SER A 266 5.88 -11.87 -1.52
N GLU A 267 5.36 -13.05 -1.21
CA GLU A 267 5.60 -13.72 0.08
C GLU A 267 7.10 -14.00 0.23
N GLU A 268 7.64 -13.80 1.44
CA GLU A 268 9.03 -14.08 1.84
C GLU A 268 10.13 -13.23 1.19
N GLU A 269 10.01 -12.85 -0.09
CA GLU A 269 11.08 -12.16 -0.83
C GLU A 269 10.92 -10.64 -0.90
N TYR A 270 9.70 -10.15 -1.15
CA TYR A 270 9.45 -8.74 -1.38
C TYR A 270 8.60 -8.12 -0.26
N LEU A 271 7.54 -7.38 -0.59
CA LEU A 271 6.62 -6.84 0.39
C LEU A 271 5.38 -7.74 0.51
N TRP A 272 4.99 -8.07 1.73
CA TRP A 272 3.73 -8.79 1.98
C TRP A 272 3.06 -8.34 3.27
N GLY A 273 1.75 -8.56 3.35
CA GLY A 273 0.96 -8.38 4.56
C GLY A 273 1.12 -9.59 5.48
N MET A 274 1.26 -9.35 6.76
CA MET A 274 1.29 -10.40 7.77
C MET A 274 0.01 -10.32 8.59
N GLN A 275 -0.62 -11.46 8.87
CA GLN A 275 -1.77 -11.53 9.76
C GLN A 275 -1.62 -12.65 10.78
N GLN A 276 -2.17 -12.45 11.97
CA GLN A 276 -2.23 -13.53 12.97
C GLN A 276 -3.29 -14.56 12.61
N LYS A 277 -4.44 -14.05 12.20
CA LYS A 277 -5.62 -14.77 11.77
C LYS A 277 -6.42 -13.86 10.82
N PRO A 278 -7.29 -14.43 9.97
CA PRO A 278 -8.22 -13.63 9.16
C PRO A 278 -9.05 -12.69 10.04
N MET A 279 -9.52 -11.59 9.45
CA MET A 279 -10.38 -10.62 10.14
C MET A 279 -11.61 -11.31 10.75
N GLU A 280 -11.90 -11.04 12.02
CA GLU A 280 -13.05 -11.59 12.72
C GLU A 280 -14.04 -10.49 13.09
N VAL A 281 -15.32 -10.83 13.01
CA VAL A 281 -16.43 -9.99 13.44
C VAL A 281 -17.28 -10.79 14.41
N ILE A 282 -17.38 -10.33 15.65
CA ILE A 282 -18.13 -10.97 16.73
C ILE A 282 -19.32 -10.09 17.10
N ASP A 283 -20.54 -10.63 17.00
CA ASP A 283 -21.76 -9.96 17.47
C ASP A 283 -21.99 -10.32 18.94
N HIS A 284 -21.83 -9.35 19.83
CA HIS A 284 -22.03 -9.52 21.28
C HIS A 284 -23.49 -9.38 21.69
N GLY A 285 -24.37 -9.01 20.76
CA GLY A 285 -25.76 -8.70 21.06
C GLY A 285 -25.88 -7.46 21.96
N ARG A 286 -26.91 -7.44 22.80
CA ARG A 286 -27.16 -6.31 23.71
C ARG A 286 -26.22 -6.37 24.90
N ILE A 287 -25.54 -5.27 25.17
CA ILE A 287 -24.64 -5.16 26.32
C ILE A 287 -25.41 -4.82 27.59
N SER A 288 -24.96 -5.34 28.74
CA SER A 288 -25.54 -5.04 30.06
C SER A 288 -25.18 -3.65 30.56
N SER A 289 -23.99 -3.14 30.24
CA SER A 289 -23.46 -1.84 30.66
C SER A 289 -24.04 -0.64 29.91
N ALA A 290 -24.67 -0.83 28.75
CA ALA A 290 -25.25 0.24 27.94
C ALA A 290 -26.40 -0.28 27.08
N SER A 291 -27.39 0.57 26.78
CA SER A 291 -28.55 0.23 25.93
C SER A 291 -28.20 0.19 24.43
N VAL A 292 -27.16 -0.56 24.08
CA VAL A 292 -26.63 -0.70 22.72
C VAL A 292 -26.46 -2.17 22.35
N TYR A 293 -26.61 -2.46 21.06
CA TYR A 293 -26.10 -3.67 20.43
C TYR A 293 -24.67 -3.42 19.97
N ARG A 294 -23.73 -4.32 20.29
CA ARG A 294 -22.32 -4.17 19.96
C ARG A 294 -21.83 -5.29 19.05
N ASP A 295 -21.15 -4.90 17.99
CA ASP A 295 -20.29 -5.79 17.22
C ASP A 295 -18.82 -5.41 17.46
N GLU A 296 -17.94 -6.40 17.55
CA GLU A 296 -16.50 -6.23 17.66
C GLU A 296 -15.84 -6.68 16.36
N VAL A 297 -15.10 -5.77 15.73
CA VAL A 297 -14.27 -6.09 14.56
C VAL A 297 -12.82 -6.03 15.00
N GLN A 298 -12.11 -7.14 14.85
CA GLN A 298 -10.70 -7.24 15.20
C GLN A 298 -9.90 -7.99 14.12
N TRP A 299 -8.75 -7.44 13.78
CA TRP A 299 -7.80 -8.02 12.85
C TRP A 299 -6.38 -7.67 13.28
N VAL A 300 -5.52 -8.68 13.46
CA VAL A 300 -4.14 -8.47 13.89
C VAL A 300 -3.24 -8.55 12.67
N ILE A 301 -2.66 -7.41 12.28
CA ILE A 301 -1.98 -7.23 11.01
C ILE A 301 -0.64 -6.49 11.14
N GLY A 302 0.26 -6.76 10.22
CA GLY A 302 1.51 -6.02 10.02
C GLY A 302 1.92 -6.07 8.55
N ILE A 303 3.03 -5.42 8.23
CA ILE A 303 3.65 -5.46 6.90
C ILE A 303 5.09 -5.87 7.07
N ALA A 304 5.56 -6.76 6.20
CA ALA A 304 6.94 -7.21 6.16
C ALA A 304 7.59 -6.82 4.83
N VAL A 305 8.88 -6.47 4.90
CA VAL A 305 9.73 -6.24 3.73
C VAL A 305 11.04 -6.95 3.96
N ASN A 306 11.37 -7.89 3.08
CA ASN A 306 12.67 -8.57 3.10
C ASN A 306 13.69 -7.80 2.24
N ASN A 307 13.40 -7.62 0.95
CA ASN A 307 14.26 -6.88 0.03
C ASN A 307 13.99 -5.37 0.06
N PRO A 308 14.98 -4.52 0.39
CA PRO A 308 14.81 -3.06 0.40
C PRO A 308 14.45 -2.47 -0.97
N ARG A 309 14.73 -3.17 -2.08
CA ARG A 309 14.35 -2.76 -3.45
C ARG A 309 12.88 -3.02 -3.80
N SER A 310 12.10 -3.60 -2.89
CA SER A 310 10.67 -3.82 -3.08
C SER A 310 9.85 -2.54 -3.09
N VAL A 311 10.38 -1.46 -2.52
CA VAL A 311 9.67 -0.20 -2.35
C VAL A 311 10.56 0.93 -2.86
N THR A 312 10.01 1.72 -3.79
CA THR A 312 10.68 2.90 -4.34
C THR A 312 9.80 4.12 -4.14
N ARG A 313 10.38 5.27 -3.81
CA ARG A 313 9.72 6.58 -3.77
C ARG A 313 10.42 7.55 -4.71
N ALA A 314 9.67 8.05 -5.69
CA ALA A 314 10.06 9.21 -6.47
C ALA A 314 9.31 10.43 -5.93
N TYR A 315 10.04 11.45 -5.48
CA TYR A 315 9.48 12.67 -4.86
C TYR A 315 9.75 13.92 -5.70
N GLY A 316 9.09 15.03 -5.36
CA GLY A 316 9.34 16.33 -5.98
C GLY A 316 8.45 16.65 -7.19
N PHE A 317 7.42 15.85 -7.45
CA PHE A 317 6.51 16.10 -8.57
C PHE A 317 5.55 17.22 -8.25
N VAL A 318 5.50 18.25 -9.10
CA VAL A 318 4.49 19.31 -9.00
C VAL A 318 3.33 18.95 -9.91
N ALA A 319 2.18 18.61 -9.32
CA ALA A 319 1.03 18.19 -10.11
C ALA A 319 0.43 19.34 -10.94
N ASP A 320 0.50 20.57 -10.44
CA ASP A 320 -0.12 21.74 -11.07
C ASP A 320 0.59 23.02 -10.65
N ASN A 321 1.28 23.59 -11.61
CA ASN A 321 1.73 24.97 -11.59
C ASN A 321 1.93 25.37 -13.06
N GLY A 322 0.93 26.08 -13.61
CA GLY A 322 0.78 26.36 -15.05
C GLY A 322 2.06 26.86 -15.76
N ALA A 323 2.21 26.69 -17.08
CA ALA A 323 1.28 27.15 -18.11
C ALA A 323 1.08 26.18 -19.29
N SER A 324 -0.15 26.24 -19.84
CA SER A 324 -0.69 25.76 -21.14
C SER A 324 0.13 24.81 -22.01
#